data_AF-A0A350SLA7-F1
#
_entry.id   AF-A0A350SLA7-F1
#
_cell.length_a   1.000
_cell.length_b   1.000
_cell.length_c   1.000
_cell.angle_alpha   90.00
_cell.angle_beta   90.00
_cell.angle_gamma   90.00
#
_symmetry.space_group_name_H-M   'P 1'
#
loop_
_entity.id
_entity.type
_entity.pdbx_description
1 polymer ?
#
loop_
_entity_poly.entity_id
_entity_poly.type
_entity_poly.pdbx_seq_one_letter_code
_entity_poly.pdbx_strand_id
1 'polypeptide(L)'
;MHAHTELVDQFVSQLSTRTLNRFAEESREDGESLKDALDRYEIDYAWHVLGSDRMRDATVAVLEGGLQRSATGEHRDCVAAVLSSAAEKLAPDVLMSFDNDVPEQLGSLLQAWFVNKPSLATGIAS
;
A
#
# COMPACT_ATOMS: atom_id res chain seq x y z
N MET A 1 -17.45 -3.32 -10.15
CA MET A 1 -16.01 -3.56 -10.38
C MET A 1 -15.18 -2.29 -10.67
N HIS A 2 -15.79 -1.16 -11.10
CA HIS A 2 -15.04 0.09 -11.41
C HIS A 2 -14.65 0.96 -10.19
N ALA A 3 -15.30 0.82 -9.03
CA ALA A 3 -15.11 1.75 -7.92
C ALA A 3 -13.74 1.65 -7.22
N HIS A 4 -13.05 0.51 -7.33
CA HIS A 4 -11.70 0.35 -6.81
C HIS A 4 -10.64 0.89 -7.79
N THR A 5 -10.94 0.99 -9.08
CA THR A 5 -9.95 1.41 -10.08
C THR A 5 -9.44 2.83 -9.82
N GLU A 6 -10.33 3.79 -9.60
CA GLU A 6 -9.96 5.18 -9.27
C GLU A 6 -9.19 5.27 -7.96
N LEU A 7 -9.59 4.50 -6.95
CA LEU A 7 -8.92 4.45 -5.65
C LEU A 7 -7.51 3.87 -5.79
N VAL A 8 -7.36 2.80 -6.57
CA VAL A 8 -6.07 2.18 -6.87
C VAL A 8 -5.19 3.14 -7.68
N ASP A 9 -5.72 3.85 -8.68
CA ASP A 9 -4.95 4.84 -9.44
C ASP A 9 -4.45 5.98 -8.54
N GLN A 10 -5.34 6.49 -7.68
CA GLN A 10 -4.97 7.52 -6.71
C GLN A 10 -3.91 7.03 -5.73
N PHE A 11 -4.05 5.81 -5.20
CA PHE A 11 -3.09 5.21 -4.28
C PHE A 11 -1.73 4.99 -4.96
N VAL A 12 -1.70 4.36 -6.15
CA VAL A 12 -0.46 4.12 -6.91
C VAL A 12 0.26 5.43 -7.22
N SER A 13 -0.47 6.53 -7.49
CA SER A 13 0.14 7.84 -7.76
C SER A 13 0.86 8.47 -6.56
N GLN A 14 0.58 7.99 -5.34
CA GLN A 14 1.19 8.47 -4.09
C GLN A 14 2.38 7.61 -3.65
N LEU A 15 2.59 6.45 -4.28
CA LEU A 15 3.66 5.53 -3.91
C LEU A 15 5.03 6.07 -4.30
N SER A 16 5.88 6.23 -3.29
CA SER A 16 7.32 6.46 -3.50
C SER A 16 7.96 5.16 -3.98
N THR A 17 8.39 5.14 -5.24
CA THR A 17 8.96 3.96 -5.88
C THR A 17 10.21 4.31 -6.69
N ARG A 18 11.10 3.34 -6.88
CA ARG A 18 12.28 3.45 -7.76
C ARG A 18 12.47 2.18 -8.55
N THR A 19 13.03 2.24 -9.75
CA THR A 19 13.41 1.01 -10.47
C THR A 19 14.67 0.42 -9.86
N LEU A 20 14.82 -0.90 -9.93
CA LEU A 20 16.02 -1.61 -9.45
C LEU A 20 17.31 -1.04 -10.06
N ASN A 21 17.30 -0.74 -11.36
CA ASN A 21 18.46 -0.17 -12.05
C ASN A 21 18.86 1.18 -11.48
N ARG A 22 17.89 2.07 -11.28
CA ARG A 22 18.13 3.39 -10.70
C ARG A 22 18.65 3.29 -9.28
N PHE A 23 18.06 2.43 -8.46
CA PHE A 23 18.51 2.23 -7.09
C PHE A 23 19.93 1.65 -7.00
N ALA A 24 20.28 0.75 -7.93
CA ALA A 24 21.64 0.21 -8.05
C ALA A 24 22.66 1.25 -8.54
N GLU A 25 22.24 2.22 -9.37
CA GLU A 25 23.08 3.36 -9.75
C GLU A 25 23.32 4.26 -8.54
N GLU A 26 22.27 4.67 -7.83
CA GLU A 26 22.33 5.49 -6.62
C GLU A 26 23.24 4.85 -5.55
N SER A 27 23.08 3.56 -5.29
CA SER A 27 23.91 2.84 -4.30
C SER A 27 25.40 2.88 -4.65
N ARG A 28 25.75 2.77 -5.95
CA ARG A 28 27.15 2.84 -6.40
C ARG A 28 27.73 4.24 -6.25
N GLU A 29 26.93 5.28 -6.51
CA GLU A 29 27.33 6.68 -6.32
C GLU A 29 27.64 6.96 -4.84
N ASP A 30 26.87 6.34 -3.94
CA ASP A 30 27.08 6.41 -2.49
C ASP A 30 28.23 5.52 -1.98
N GLY A 31 28.87 4.73 -2.86
CA GLY A 31 29.93 3.79 -2.49
C GLY A 31 29.45 2.58 -1.67
N GLU A 32 28.14 2.31 -1.67
CA GLU A 32 27.49 1.21 -0.97
C GLU A 32 27.22 0.05 -1.94
N SER A 33 27.27 -1.20 -1.47
CA SER A 33 26.82 -2.32 -2.29
C SER A 33 25.30 -2.31 -2.39
N LEU A 34 24.74 -2.71 -3.54
CA LEU A 34 23.29 -2.80 -3.72
C LEU A 34 22.63 -3.65 -2.61
N LYS A 35 23.30 -4.72 -2.18
CA LYS A 35 22.80 -5.57 -1.11
C LYS A 35 22.70 -4.80 0.21
N ASP A 36 23.77 -4.10 0.59
CA ASP A 36 23.80 -3.36 1.86
C ASP A 36 22.74 -2.24 1.84
N ALA A 37 22.55 -1.57 0.70
CA ALA A 37 21.51 -0.55 0.53
C ALA A 37 20.09 -1.15 0.67
N LEU A 38 19.81 -2.30 0.05
CA LEU A 38 18.52 -2.98 0.20
C LEU A 38 18.24 -3.35 1.67
N ASP A 39 19.23 -3.95 2.34
CA ASP A 39 19.11 -4.38 3.74
C ASP A 39 18.95 -3.17 4.69
N ARG A 40 19.71 -2.10 4.47
CA ARG A 40 19.73 -0.90 5.34
C ARG A 40 18.43 -0.11 5.30
N TYR A 41 17.83 0.03 4.12
CA TYR A 41 16.61 0.84 3.93
C TYR A 41 15.32 0.01 3.97
N GLU A 42 15.42 -1.28 4.34
CA GLU A 42 14.35 -2.27 4.25
C GLU A 42 13.62 -2.16 2.88
N ILE A 43 14.38 -2.12 1.79
CA ILE A 43 13.84 -2.02 0.43
C ILE A 43 13.71 -3.41 -0.17
N ASP A 44 12.55 -3.65 -0.78
CA ASP A 44 12.26 -4.87 -1.52
C ASP A 44 11.44 -4.52 -2.78
N TYR A 45 11.12 -5.53 -3.59
CA TYR A 45 10.22 -5.35 -4.72
C TYR A 45 8.84 -4.87 -4.23
N ALA A 46 8.28 -3.88 -4.93
CA ALA A 46 7.02 -3.27 -4.52
C ALA A 46 5.86 -4.27 -4.46
N TRP A 47 5.83 -5.26 -5.36
CA TRP A 47 4.84 -6.34 -5.33
C TRP A 47 4.95 -7.19 -4.05
N HIS A 48 6.17 -7.41 -3.55
CA HIS A 48 6.41 -8.18 -2.34
C HIS A 48 5.99 -7.38 -1.10
N VAL A 49 6.39 -6.10 -1.04
CA VAL A 49 6.01 -5.22 0.07
C VAL A 49 4.49 -5.05 0.16
N LEU A 50 3.83 -4.72 -0.95
CA LEU A 50 2.37 -4.55 -1.01
C LEU A 50 1.59 -5.85 -0.77
N GLY A 51 2.16 -7.00 -1.16
CA GLY A 51 1.57 -8.32 -0.94
C GLY A 51 1.79 -8.89 0.46
N SER A 52 2.56 -8.23 1.32
CA SER A 52 2.92 -8.76 2.63
C SER A 52 1.78 -8.64 3.66
N ASP A 53 1.68 -9.65 4.53
CA ASP A 53 0.76 -9.61 5.68
C ASP A 53 1.07 -8.41 6.59
N ARG A 54 2.36 -8.07 6.77
CA ARG A 54 2.82 -6.88 7.52
C ARG A 54 2.14 -5.61 7.00
N MET A 55 2.13 -5.42 5.68
CA MET A 55 1.57 -4.21 5.06
C MET A 55 0.04 -4.16 5.18
N ARG A 56 -0.62 -5.30 4.95
CA ARG A 56 -2.07 -5.41 5.10
C ARG A 56 -2.51 -5.10 6.54
N ASP A 57 -1.87 -5.73 7.52
CA ASP A 57 -2.27 -5.63 8.92
C ASP A 57 -2.00 -4.22 9.47
N ALA A 58 -0.88 -3.59 9.08
CA ALA A 58 -0.59 -2.19 9.41
C ALA A 58 -1.63 -1.23 8.81
N THR A 59 -2.00 -1.43 7.54
CA THR A 59 -3.02 -0.59 6.88
C THR A 59 -4.38 -0.74 7.56
N VAL A 60 -4.77 -1.96 7.95
CA VAL A 60 -6.00 -2.20 8.70
C VAL A 60 -5.96 -1.49 10.05
N ALA A 61 -4.84 -1.53 10.78
CA ALA A 61 -4.71 -0.83 12.05
C ALA A 61 -4.89 0.69 11.91
N VAL A 62 -4.30 1.30 10.87
CA VAL A 62 -4.51 2.73 10.56
C VAL A 62 -5.98 3.02 10.27
N LEU A 63 -6.62 2.19 9.44
CA LEU A 63 -8.03 2.34 9.11
C LEU A 63 -8.93 2.23 10.35
N GLU A 64 -8.67 1.27 11.24
CA GLU A 64 -9.40 1.11 12.51
C GLU A 64 -9.24 2.34 13.41
N GLY A 65 -8.02 2.86 13.51
CA GLY A 65 -7.74 4.10 14.23
C GLY A 65 -8.52 5.30 13.67
N GLY A 66 -8.54 5.44 12.35
CA GLY A 66 -9.30 6.51 11.68
C GLY A 66 -10.81 6.36 11.83
N LEU A 67 -11.35 5.15 11.72
CA LEU A 67 -12.78 4.90 11.87
C LEU A 67 -13.24 4.90 13.35
N GLN A 68 -12.30 4.90 14.30
CA GLN A 68 -12.55 4.74 15.74
C GLN A 68 -13.38 3.49 16.08
N ARG A 69 -13.21 2.42 15.29
CA ARG A 69 -13.89 1.13 15.45
C ARG A 69 -13.11 0.03 14.75
N SER A 70 -13.35 -1.22 15.13
CA SER A 70 -12.77 -2.38 14.45
C SER A 70 -13.23 -2.49 13.00
N ALA A 71 -12.33 -2.94 12.14
CA ALA A 71 -12.56 -3.12 10.72
C ALA A 71 -13.40 -4.39 10.50
N THR A 72 -14.49 -4.24 9.73
CA THR A 72 -15.35 -5.36 9.32
C THR A 72 -14.61 -6.25 8.31
N GLY A 73 -15.20 -7.41 7.97
CA GLY A 73 -14.70 -8.24 6.88
C GLY A 73 -14.60 -7.46 5.56
N GLU A 74 -15.62 -6.67 5.24
CA GLU A 74 -15.64 -5.84 4.03
C GLU A 74 -14.52 -4.79 3.99
N HIS A 75 -14.18 -4.19 5.13
CA HIS A 75 -13.04 -3.27 5.19
C HIS A 75 -11.72 -4.00 4.90
N ARG A 76 -11.52 -5.18 5.51
CA ARG A 76 -10.30 -5.98 5.34
C ARG A 76 -10.16 -6.51 3.91
N ASP A 77 -11.26 -6.97 3.32
CA ASP A 77 -11.31 -7.41 1.91
C ASP A 77 -11.01 -6.25 0.96
N CYS A 78 -11.53 -5.05 1.25
CA CYS A 78 -11.24 -3.85 0.47
C CYS A 78 -9.74 -3.49 0.53
N VAL A 79 -9.13 -3.48 1.73
CA VAL A 79 -7.68 -3.25 1.89
C VAL A 79 -6.88 -4.26 1.07
N ALA A 80 -7.18 -5.55 1.21
CA ALA A 80 -6.48 -6.60 0.49
C ALA A 80 -6.63 -6.46 -1.03
N ALA A 81 -7.83 -6.16 -1.52
CA ALA A 81 -8.10 -5.97 -2.95
C ALA A 81 -7.32 -4.78 -3.52
N VAL A 82 -7.28 -3.65 -2.81
CA VAL A 82 -6.57 -2.46 -3.27
C VAL A 82 -5.06 -2.67 -3.29
N LEU A 83 -4.49 -3.28 -2.25
CA LEU A 83 -3.06 -3.63 -2.21
C LEU A 83 -2.67 -4.58 -3.34
N SER A 84 -3.46 -5.63 -3.58
CA SER A 84 -3.23 -6.58 -4.67
C SER A 84 -3.31 -5.91 -6.04
N SER A 85 -4.36 -5.11 -6.27
CA SER A 85 -4.52 -4.37 -7.54
C SER A 85 -3.42 -3.33 -7.76
N ALA A 86 -2.91 -2.70 -6.69
CA ALA A 86 -1.77 -1.78 -6.80
C ALA A 86 -0.49 -2.53 -7.16
N ALA A 87 -0.22 -3.67 -6.52
CA ALA A 87 0.92 -4.52 -6.83
C ALA A 87 0.92 -4.98 -8.30
N GLU A 88 -0.23 -5.36 -8.83
CA GLU A 88 -0.40 -5.78 -10.23
C GLU A 88 -0.19 -4.64 -11.25
N LYS A 89 -0.43 -3.38 -10.85
CA LYS A 89 -0.23 -2.21 -11.73
C LYS A 89 1.21 -1.74 -11.80
N LEU A 90 2.01 -2.01 -10.78
CA LEU A 90 3.42 -1.61 -10.74
C LEU A 90 4.26 -2.50 -11.64
N ALA A 91 5.32 -1.95 -12.21
CA ALA A 91 6.25 -2.75 -13.00
C ALA A 91 7.03 -3.74 -12.07
N PRO A 92 7.35 -4.96 -12.54
CA PRO A 92 7.95 -5.99 -11.69
C PRO A 92 9.33 -5.64 -11.11
N ASP A 93 10.05 -4.72 -11.74
CA ASP A 93 11.39 -4.26 -11.34
C ASP A 93 11.37 -3.04 -10.41
N VAL A 94 10.18 -2.59 -10.00
CA VAL A 94 10.01 -1.48 -9.09
C VAL A 94 10.26 -1.94 -7.66
N LEU A 95 11.07 -1.16 -6.96
CA LEU A 95 11.40 -1.29 -5.56
C LEU A 95 10.65 -0.27 -4.70
N MET A 96 10.42 -0.65 -3.45
CA MET A 96 9.76 0.15 -2.43
C MET A 96 10.34 -0.20 -1.05
N SER A 97 10.43 0.79 -0.16
CA SER A 97 10.77 0.54 1.24
C SER A 97 9.55 0.05 2.03
N PHE A 98 9.76 -0.78 3.03
CA PHE A 98 8.74 -1.08 4.05
C PHE A 98 8.35 0.13 4.90
N ASP A 99 9.23 1.15 4.98
CA ASP A 99 8.97 2.42 5.67
C ASP A 99 8.24 3.44 4.79
N ASN A 100 7.80 3.04 3.59
CA ASN A 100 6.91 3.89 2.80
C ASN A 100 5.60 4.10 3.59
N ASP A 101 5.03 5.31 3.55
CA ASP A 101 3.81 5.69 4.28
C ASP A 101 2.53 5.01 3.72
N VAL A 102 2.65 3.79 3.19
CA VAL A 102 1.57 3.01 2.58
C VAL A 102 0.40 2.82 3.55
N PRO A 103 0.61 2.39 4.82
CA PRO A 103 -0.50 2.23 5.76
C PRO A 103 -1.28 3.53 5.98
N GLU A 104 -0.57 4.64 6.13
CA GLU A 104 -1.11 5.98 6.37
C GLU A 104 -1.86 6.51 5.14
N GLN A 105 -1.25 6.41 3.96
CA GLN A 105 -1.82 6.88 2.69
C GLN A 105 -3.08 6.08 2.34
N LEU A 106 -2.99 4.75 2.33
CA LEU A 106 -4.12 3.89 1.95
C LEU A 106 -5.21 3.91 3.03
N GLY A 107 -4.83 3.85 4.30
CA GLY A 107 -5.78 3.90 5.41
C GLY A 107 -6.62 5.18 5.41
N SER A 108 -5.97 6.34 5.21
CA SER A 108 -6.66 7.64 5.12
C SER A 108 -7.56 7.72 3.89
N LEU A 109 -7.09 7.22 2.75
CA LEU A 109 -7.86 7.21 1.50
C LEU A 109 -9.13 6.35 1.63
N LEU A 110 -9.00 5.15 2.21
CA LEU A 110 -10.10 4.24 2.45
C LEU A 110 -11.09 4.80 3.48
N GLN A 111 -10.59 5.41 4.56
CA GLN A 111 -11.45 6.06 5.56
C GLN A 111 -12.35 7.12 4.89
N ALA A 112 -11.77 8.02 4.09
CA ALA A 112 -12.52 9.03 3.37
C ALA A 112 -13.52 8.40 2.39
N TRP A 113 -13.14 7.32 1.70
CA TRP A 113 -14.02 6.61 0.78
C TRP A 113 -15.22 5.97 1.48
N PHE A 114 -15.02 5.32 2.63
CA PHE A 114 -16.10 4.71 3.41
C PHE A 114 -17.04 5.74 4.02
N VAL A 115 -16.52 6.87 4.50
CA VAL A 115 -17.35 7.99 5.00
C VAL A 115 -18.26 8.54 3.90
N ASN A 116 -17.73 8.66 2.68
CA ASN A 116 -18.48 9.16 1.52
C ASN A 116 -19.40 8.12 0.87
N LYS A 117 -19.36 6.84 1.30
CA LYS A 117 -20.22 5.75 0.83
C LYS A 117 -20.85 4.98 2.01
N PRO A 118 -21.85 5.56 2.69
CA PRO A 118 -22.41 5.02 3.93
C PRO A 118 -23.08 3.63 3.78
N SER A 119 -23.47 3.22 2.57
CA SER A 119 -24.01 1.88 2.31
C SER A 119 -22.99 0.74 2.47
N LEU A 120 -21.69 1.05 2.44
CA LEU A 120 -20.60 0.11 2.73
C LEU A 120 -20.03 0.28 4.14
N ALA A 121 -20.36 1.39 4.81
CA ALA A 121 -19.91 1.69 6.17
C ALA A 121 -20.75 0.98 7.24
N THR A 122 -21.92 0.48 6.84
CA THR A 122 -22.89 -0.13 7.73
C THR A 122 -23.24 -1.47 7.09
N GLY A 123 -22.62 -2.54 7.58
CA GLY A 123 -23.03 -3.91 7.27
C GLY A 123 -24.43 -4.17 7.85
N ILE A 124 -25.44 -3.49 7.32
CA ILE A 124 -26.84 -3.84 7.50
C ILE A 124 -27.25 -4.51 6.21
N ALA A 125 -27.15 -5.84 6.21
CA ALA A 125 -27.88 -6.66 5.26
C ALA A 125 -29.36 -6.25 5.33
N SER A 126 -29.90 -5.78 4.22
CA SER A 126 -31.35 -5.83 3.95
C SER A 126 -31.65 -7.10 3.18
#